data_AF-A0A3M1Y7W0-F1
#
_entry.id   AF-A0A3M1Y7W0-F1
#
_cell.length_a   1.000
_cell.length_b   1.000
_cell.length_c   1.000
_cell.angle_alpha   90.00
_cell.angle_beta   90.00
_cell.angle_gamma   90.00
#
_symmetry.space_group_name_H-M   'P 1'
#
loop_
_entity.id
_entity.type
_entity.pdbx_description
1 polymer ?
#
loop_
_entity_poly.entity_id
_entity_poly.type
_entity_poly.pdbx_seq_one_letter_code
_entity_poly.pdbx_strand_id
1 'polypeptide(L)'
;MDTESERIYDRMHLHRLMEHHPTWTPAQLATALDRSERWARKWVRRFQAVTEPSFEMYLSQSRAPKTRSRQTPEVVKNVICDLRVSLSEQYHRPAGARLIRHFLHQD
;
A
#
# COMPACT_ATOMS: atom_id res chain seq x y z
N MET A 1 5.82 18.05 3.71
CA MET A 1 5.41 16.69 3.28
C MET A 1 6.60 16.16 2.51
N ASP A 2 7.33 15.17 3.04
CA ASP A 2 8.54 14.63 2.39
C ASP A 2 8.11 13.91 1.10
N THR A 3 8.48 14.47 -0.04
CA THR A 3 8.11 14.08 -1.41
C THR A 3 8.74 12.73 -1.77
N GLU A 4 8.19 12.02 -2.77
CA GLU A 4 8.83 10.77 -3.24
C GLU A 4 10.22 11.06 -3.82
N SER A 5 10.42 12.24 -4.42
CA SER A 5 11.72 12.69 -4.94
C SER A 5 12.78 12.76 -3.84
N GLU A 6 12.50 13.42 -2.70
CA GLU A 6 13.43 13.46 -1.55
C GLU A 6 13.79 12.05 -1.06
N ARG A 7 12.79 11.16 -0.98
CA ARG A 7 13.05 9.77 -0.59
C ARG A 7 13.88 9.00 -1.62
N ILE A 8 13.74 9.28 -2.91
CA ILE A 8 14.58 8.69 -3.96
C ILE A 8 16.02 9.17 -3.78
N TYR A 9 16.23 10.48 -3.55
CA TYR A 9 17.56 11.04 -3.29
C TYR A 9 18.24 10.38 -2.10
N ASP A 10 17.54 10.19 -0.97
CA ASP A 10 18.11 9.50 0.20
C ASP A 10 18.51 8.06 -0.12
N ARG A 11 17.68 7.34 -0.88
CA ARG A 11 17.94 5.94 -1.27
C ARG A 11 19.16 5.86 -2.18
N MET A 12 19.30 6.79 -3.12
CA MET A 12 20.49 6.90 -3.97
C MET A 12 21.74 7.24 -3.15
N HIS A 13 21.62 8.16 -2.19
CA HIS A 13 22.73 8.54 -1.31
C HIS A 13 23.15 7.37 -0.40
N LEU A 14 22.19 6.62 0.15
CA LEU A 14 22.45 5.39 0.88
C LEU A 14 23.21 4.36 0.03
N HIS A 15 22.76 4.15 -1.22
CA HIS A 15 23.43 3.22 -2.12
C HIS A 15 24.88 3.63 -2.39
N ARG A 16 25.13 4.92 -2.67
CA ARG A 16 26.50 5.43 -2.80
C ARG A 16 27.33 5.24 -1.54
N LEU A 17 26.78 5.50 -0.36
CA LEU A 17 27.49 5.29 0.90
C LEU A 17 27.87 3.82 1.11
N MET A 18 27.03 2.88 0.70
CA MET A 18 27.35 1.45 0.74
C MET A 18 28.53 1.10 -0.18
N GLU A 19 28.62 1.71 -1.36
CA GLU A 19 29.73 1.51 -2.29
C GLU A 19 31.05 2.09 -1.77
N HIS A 20 31.01 3.29 -1.17
CA HIS A 20 32.20 3.98 -0.66
C HIS A 20 32.67 3.42 0.69
N HIS A 21 31.75 2.84 1.47
CA HIS A 21 32.01 2.33 2.81
C HIS A 21 31.45 0.91 3.00
N PRO A 22 32.04 -0.10 2.34
CA PRO A 22 31.50 -1.47 2.33
C PRO A 22 31.51 -2.14 3.72
N THR A 23 32.29 -1.63 4.67
CA THR A 23 32.38 -2.15 6.04
C THR A 23 31.40 -1.49 7.01
N TRP A 24 30.67 -0.45 6.58
CA TRP A 24 29.77 0.28 7.47
C TRP A 24 28.52 -0.53 7.80
N THR A 25 28.15 -0.46 9.07
CA THR A 25 26.91 -1.03 9.58
C THR A 25 25.71 -0.20 9.14
N PRO A 26 24.50 -0.80 9.08
CA PRO A 26 23.26 -0.05 8.81
C PRO A 26 23.03 1.14 9.76
N ALA A 27 23.52 1.08 11.00
CA ALA A 27 23.42 2.17 11.96
C ALA A 27 24.31 3.37 11.59
N GLN A 28 25.54 3.11 11.12
CA GLN A 28 26.46 4.16 10.66
C GLN A 28 25.93 4.83 9.38
N LEU A 29 25.43 4.03 8.43
CA LEU A 29 24.79 4.54 7.20
C LEU A 29 23.58 5.41 7.52
N ALA A 30 22.75 5.00 8.48
CA ALA A 30 21.57 5.74 8.91
C ALA A 30 21.95 7.09 9.55
N THR A 31 22.98 7.10 10.40
CA THR A 31 23.50 8.31 11.06
C THR A 31 24.02 9.32 10.04
N ALA A 32 24.74 8.86 9.01
CA ALA A 32 25.26 9.73 7.95
C ALA A 32 24.17 10.40 7.11
N LEU A 33 22.96 9.85 7.08
CA LEU A 33 21.82 10.33 6.30
C LEU A 33 20.73 11.00 7.14
N ASP A 34 20.93 11.14 8.45
CA ASP A 34 19.89 11.56 9.41
C ASP A 34 18.57 10.78 9.24
N ARG A 35 18.69 9.46 9.02
CA ARG A 35 17.56 8.54 8.89
C ARG A 35 17.58 7.50 10.01
N SER A 36 16.44 6.82 10.20
CA SER A 36 16.36 5.74 11.19
C SER A 36 17.13 4.49 10.74
N GLU A 37 17.72 3.78 11.68
CA GLU A 37 18.40 2.50 11.41
C GLU A 37 17.47 1.48 10.75
N ARG A 38 16.20 1.43 11.16
CA ARG A 38 15.19 0.54 10.55
C ARG A 38 14.99 0.84 9.06
N TRP A 39 15.04 2.12 8.68
CA TRP A 39 14.97 2.53 7.27
C TRP A 39 16.21 2.07 6.51
N ALA A 40 17.41 2.28 7.04
CA ALA A 40 18.65 1.86 6.40
C ALA A 40 18.72 0.33 6.24
N ARG A 41 18.44 -0.44 7.30
CA ARG A 41 18.38 -1.91 7.24
C ARG A 41 17.42 -2.41 6.16
N LYS A 42 16.27 -1.77 6.01
CA LYS A 42 15.28 -2.13 4.98
C LYS A 42 15.84 -1.93 3.58
N TRP A 43 16.45 -0.78 3.31
CA TRP A 43 16.93 -0.45 1.97
C TRP A 43 18.23 -1.14 1.60
N VAL A 44 19.16 -1.32 2.54
CA VAL A 44 20.37 -2.14 2.36
C VAL A 44 19.99 -3.54 1.86
N ARG A 45 19.04 -4.20 2.54
CA ARG A 45 18.54 -5.53 2.12
C ARG A 45 17.90 -5.52 0.74
N ARG A 46 17.22 -4.43 0.37
CA ARG A 46 16.61 -4.30 -0.96
C ARG A 46 17.66 -4.17 -2.03
N PHE A 47 18.67 -3.32 -1.83
CA PHE A 47 19.75 -3.16 -2.80
C PHE A 47 20.58 -4.44 -2.96
N GLN A 48 20.86 -5.14 -1.88
CA GLN A 48 21.56 -6.44 -1.93
C GLN A 48 20.75 -7.54 -2.64
N ALA A 49 19.43 -7.41 -2.73
CA ALA A 49 18.57 -8.36 -3.42
C ALA A 49 18.37 -8.05 -4.91
N VAL A 50 18.93 -6.93 -5.41
CA VAL A 50 18.84 -6.55 -6.83
C VAL A 50 19.94 -7.26 -7.61
N THR A 51 19.55 -8.07 -8.59
CA THR A 51 20.50 -8.73 -9.50
C THR A 51 20.98 -7.79 -10.61
N GLU A 52 20.08 -6.98 -11.16
CA GLU A 52 20.35 -6.05 -12.25
C GLU A 52 20.03 -4.62 -11.80
N PRO A 53 21.06 -3.79 -11.53
CA PRO A 53 20.85 -2.41 -11.08
C PRO A 53 20.08 -1.58 -12.12
N SER A 54 18.97 -0.97 -11.70
CA SER A 54 18.17 -0.06 -12.51
C SER A 54 17.61 1.05 -11.64
N PHE A 55 17.12 2.14 -12.23
CA PHE A 55 16.55 3.25 -11.47
C PHE A 55 15.36 2.82 -10.59
N GLU A 56 14.62 1.77 -10.99
CA GLU A 56 13.47 1.25 -10.24
C GLU A 56 13.83 0.77 -8.84
N MET A 57 15.09 0.38 -8.60
CA MET A 57 15.55 -0.04 -7.28
C MET A 57 15.41 1.07 -6.22
N TYR A 58 15.39 2.33 -6.64
CA TYR A 58 15.22 3.49 -5.76
C TYR A 58 13.77 3.87 -5.54
N LEU A 59 12.81 3.28 -6.27
CA LEU A 59 11.40 3.63 -6.16
C LEU A 59 10.74 2.92 -4.98
N SER A 60 9.67 3.53 -4.44
CA SER A 60 8.86 2.86 -3.43
C SER A 60 8.21 1.61 -4.04
N GLN A 61 8.20 0.53 -3.28
CA GLN A 61 7.48 -0.69 -3.67
C GLN A 61 6.00 -0.54 -3.30
N SER A 62 5.15 -1.23 -4.07
CA SER A 62 3.71 -1.30 -3.82
C SER A 62 3.39 -1.60 -2.36
N ARG A 63 2.44 -0.82 -1.81
CA ARG A 63 1.85 -1.04 -0.49
C ARG A 63 0.59 -1.89 -0.55
N ALA A 64 0.28 -2.47 -1.71
CA ALA A 64 -0.86 -3.35 -1.86
C ALA A 64 -0.73 -4.54 -0.87
N PRO A 65 -1.82 -4.94 -0.20
CA PRO A 65 -1.81 -6.12 0.64
C PRO A 65 -1.36 -7.35 -0.15
N LYS A 66 -0.47 -8.16 0.44
CA LYS A 66 -0.04 -9.44 -0.15
C LYS A 66 -1.19 -10.45 -0.22
N THR A 67 -2.07 -10.41 0.77
CA THR A 67 -3.26 -11.25 0.85
C THR A 67 -4.48 -10.36 0.75
N ARG A 68 -5.29 -10.56 -0.30
CA ARG A 68 -6.59 -9.90 -0.41
C ARG A 68 -7.59 -10.67 0.43
N SER A 69 -8.40 -9.97 1.22
CA SER A 69 -9.55 -10.60 1.87
C SER A 69 -10.52 -11.12 0.80
N ARG A 70 -11.30 -12.15 1.16
CA ARG A 70 -12.38 -12.66 0.30
C ARG A 70 -13.31 -11.50 -0.04
N GLN A 71 -13.39 -11.17 -1.33
CA GLN A 71 -14.27 -10.12 -1.82
C GLN A 71 -15.69 -10.65 -1.91
N THR A 72 -16.68 -9.80 -1.63
CA THR A 72 -18.08 -10.10 -1.92
C THR A 72 -18.23 -10.31 -3.43
N PRO A 73 -18.83 -11.42 -3.89
CA PRO A 73 -19.06 -11.65 -5.31
C PRO A 73 -19.84 -10.50 -5.95
N GLU A 74 -19.51 -10.17 -7.20
CA GLU A 74 -20.12 -9.03 -7.89
C GLU A 74 -21.64 -9.19 -8.03
N VAL A 75 -22.10 -10.42 -8.26
CA VAL A 75 -23.53 -10.78 -8.31
C VAL A 75 -24.25 -10.36 -7.02
N VAL A 76 -23.64 -10.59 -5.84
CA VAL A 76 -24.24 -10.22 -4.55
C VAL A 76 -24.31 -8.71 -4.40
N LYS A 77 -23.29 -7.97 -4.87
CA LYS A 77 -23.32 -6.51 -4.85
C LYS A 77 -24.43 -5.96 -5.74
N ASN A 78 -24.57 -6.52 -6.94
CA ASN A 78 -25.62 -6.12 -7.89
C ASN A 78 -27.00 -6.31 -7.28
N VAL A 79 -27.29 -7.49 -6.72
CA VAL A 79 -28.57 -7.75 -6.03
C VAL A 79 -28.85 -6.73 -4.92
N ILE A 80 -27.85 -6.42 -4.09
CA ILE A 80 -28.00 -5.43 -3.01
C ILE A 80 -28.25 -4.02 -3.57
N CYS A 81 -27.56 -3.64 -4.65
CA CYS A 81 -27.72 -2.35 -5.32
C CYS A 81 -29.10 -2.22 -5.96
N ASP A 82 -29.53 -3.22 -6.72
CA ASP A 82 -30.84 -3.23 -7.38
C ASP A 82 -31.97 -3.17 -6.35
N LEU A 83 -31.86 -3.95 -5.27
CA LEU A 83 -32.81 -3.90 -4.16
C LEU A 83 -32.81 -2.54 -3.45
N ARG A 84 -31.66 -1.86 -3.34
CA ARG A 84 -31.62 -0.50 -2.81
C ARG A 84 -32.36 0.47 -3.73
N VAL A 85 -32.19 0.36 -5.04
CA VAL A 85 -32.87 1.25 -6.00
C VAL A 85 -34.38 1.07 -5.89
N SER A 86 -34.88 -0.17 -6.01
CA SER A 86 -36.33 -0.45 -5.98
C SER A 86 -36.98 -0.02 -4.66
N LEU A 87 -36.36 -0.32 -3.52
CA LEU A 87 -36.87 0.10 -2.21
C LEU A 87 -36.80 1.63 -2.04
N SER A 88 -35.80 2.29 -2.62
CA SER A 88 -35.72 3.75 -2.51
C SER A 88 -36.83 4.44 -3.28
N GLU A 89 -37.17 3.91 -4.46
CA GLU A 89 -38.29 4.36 -5.27
C GLU A 89 -39.62 4.10 -4.55
N GLN A 90 -39.84 2.89 -4.04
CA GLN A 90 -41.07 2.50 -3.36
C GLN A 90 -41.39 3.36 -2.12
N TYR A 91 -40.38 3.66 -1.30
CA TYR A 91 -40.55 4.40 -0.05
C TYR A 91 -40.28 5.91 -0.20
N HIS A 92 -39.98 6.38 -1.42
CA HIS A 92 -39.60 7.78 -1.73
C HIS A 92 -38.52 8.34 -0.79
N ARG A 93 -37.58 7.49 -0.36
CA ARG A 93 -36.45 7.84 0.50
C ARG A 93 -35.30 6.87 0.30
N PRO A 94 -34.03 7.26 0.52
CA PRO A 94 -32.91 6.34 0.39
C PRO A 94 -33.05 5.09 1.28
N ALA A 95 -33.04 3.91 0.67
CA ALA A 95 -33.17 2.64 1.39
C ALA A 95 -31.89 2.30 2.18
N GLY A 96 -32.01 2.32 3.51
CA GLY A 96 -30.94 1.98 4.44
C GLY A 96 -30.70 0.47 4.57
N ALA A 97 -29.53 0.11 5.11
CA ALA A 97 -29.11 -1.29 5.24
C ALA A 97 -30.08 -2.18 6.04
N ARG A 98 -30.77 -1.63 7.05
CA ARG A 98 -31.77 -2.38 7.84
C ARG A 98 -32.98 -2.79 7.00
N LEU A 99 -33.45 -1.90 6.12
CA LEU A 99 -34.59 -2.15 5.25
C LEU A 99 -34.21 -3.18 4.18
N ILE A 100 -33.06 -2.99 3.52
CA ILE A 100 -32.52 -3.95 2.54
C ILE A 100 -32.39 -5.34 3.18
N ARG A 101 -31.79 -5.42 4.37
CA ARG A 101 -31.66 -6.69 5.09
C ARG A 101 -33.03 -7.31 5.39
N HIS A 102 -34.03 -6.54 5.81
CA HIS A 102 -35.37 -7.06 6.08
C HIS A 102 -35.96 -7.77 4.86
N PHE A 103 -35.88 -7.15 3.68
CA PHE A 103 -36.38 -7.73 2.43
C PHE A 103 -35.57 -8.95 1.97
N LEU A 104 -34.25 -8.94 2.15
CA LEU A 104 -33.41 -10.12 1.86
C LEU A 104 -33.69 -11.34 2.75
N HIS A 105 -34.35 -11.17 3.90
CA HIS A 105 -34.78 -12.28 4.76
C HIS A 105 -36.22 -12.76 4.47
N GLN A 106 -36.94 -12.04 3.60
CA GLN A 106 -38.32 -12.37 3.20
C GLN A 106 -38.40 -13.10 1.85
N ASP A 107 -37.39 -12.95 0.99
CA ASP A 107 -37.14 -13.76 -0.20
C ASP A 107 -36.48 -15.11 0.14
#